data_AF-A0A2J8SJI3-F1
#
_entry.id   AF-A0A2J8SJI3-F1
#
_cell.length_a   1.000
_cell.length_b   1.000
_cell.length_c   1.000
_cell.angle_alpha   90.00
_cell.angle_beta   90.00
_cell.angle_gamma   90.00
#
_symmetry.space_group_name_H-M   'P 1'
#
loop_
_entity.id
_entity.type
_entity.pdbx_description
1 polymer ?
#
loop_
_entity_poly.entity_id
_entity_poly.type
_entity_poly.pdbx_seq_one_letter_code
_entity_poly.pdbx_strand_id
1 'polypeptide(L)'
;GRTWYILSLTLCRFLAWNYFAHLRLEVLQLTRHPENWTLQARWRLVGLPVHLLFLRFYKRDKDEHYRTYDAYSTFYLNSSGLICRHRLDKVSPS
;
A
#
# COMPACT_ATOMS: atom_id res chain seq x y z
N GLY A 1 21.73 -2.40 -31.33
CA GLY A 1 20.42 -2.88 -30.82
C GLY A 1 20.50 -3.58 -29.47
N ARG A 2 21.36 -4.60 -29.32
CA ARG A 2 21.40 -5.50 -28.14
C ARG A 2 21.79 -4.81 -26.82
N THR A 3 22.78 -3.91 -26.85
CA THR A 3 23.26 -3.18 -25.67
C THR A 3 22.20 -2.24 -25.09
N TRP A 4 21.46 -1.54 -25.96
CA TRP A 4 20.33 -0.71 -25.57
C TRP A 4 19.20 -1.52 -24.95
N TYR A 5 18.88 -2.68 -25.52
CA TYR A 5 17.87 -3.58 -24.95
C TYR A 5 18.27 -4.06 -23.55
N ILE A 6 19.52 -4.51 -23.37
CA ILE A 6 20.02 -4.97 -22.06
C ILE A 6 19.99 -3.83 -21.04
N LEU A 7 20.39 -2.62 -21.43
CA LEU A 7 20.32 -1.43 -20.58
C LEU A 7 18.88 -1.11 -20.17
N SER A 8 17.94 -1.05 -21.12
CA SER A 8 16.52 -0.80 -20.83
C SER A 8 15.93 -1.88 -19.90
N LEU A 9 16.28 -3.14 -20.11
CA LEU A 9 15.78 -4.26 -19.30
C LEU A 9 16.33 -4.22 -17.87
N THR A 10 17.62 -3.88 -17.73
CA THR A 10 18.30 -3.72 -16.44
C THR A 10 17.72 -2.53 -15.68
N LEU A 11 17.50 -1.40 -16.36
CA LEU A 11 16.86 -0.22 -15.80
C LEU A 11 15.42 -0.51 -15.36
N CYS A 12 14.64 -1.20 -16.18
CA CYS A 12 13.27 -1.60 -15.85
C CYS A 12 13.24 -2.48 -14.60
N ARG A 13 14.13 -3.48 -14.52
CA ARG A 13 14.24 -4.36 -13.35
C ARG A 13 14.66 -3.59 -12.09
N PHE A 14 15.62 -2.67 -12.21
CA PHE A 14 16.04 -1.81 -11.12
C PHE A 14 14.89 -0.90 -10.64
N LEU A 15 14.14 -0.29 -11.56
CA LEU A 15 12.98 0.53 -11.24
C LEU A 15 11.88 -0.29 -10.55
N ALA A 16 11.60 -1.50 -11.01
CA ALA A 16 10.63 -2.39 -10.38
C ALA A 16 11.05 -2.76 -8.95
N TRP A 17 12.31 -3.12 -8.74
CA TRP A 17 12.84 -3.42 -7.42
C TRP A 17 12.76 -2.22 -6.48
N ASN A 18 13.10 -1.03 -6.95
CA ASN A 18 12.97 0.20 -6.16
C ASN A 18 11.50 0.57 -5.88
N TYR A 19 10.61 0.33 -6.84
CA TYR A 19 9.18 0.58 -6.70
C TYR A 19 8.56 -0.23 -5.55
N PHE A 20 8.90 -1.53 -5.48
CA PHE A 20 8.42 -2.40 -4.40
C PHE A 20 9.18 -2.20 -3.09
N ALA A 21 10.48 -1.87 -3.12
CA ALA A 21 11.28 -1.68 -1.91
C ALA A 21 10.83 -0.48 -1.06
N HIS A 22 10.30 0.57 -1.69
CA HIS A 22 9.80 1.74 -0.99
C HIS A 22 8.34 1.62 -0.52
N LEU A 23 7.62 0.56 -0.93
CA LEU A 23 6.26 0.31 -0.51
C LEU A 23 6.28 -0.42 0.84
N ARG A 24 5.97 0.31 1.90
CA ARG A 24 5.85 -0.23 3.25
C ARG A 24 4.38 -0.26 3.65
N LEU A 25 3.89 -1.43 4.01
CA LEU A 25 2.60 -1.57 4.66
C LEU A 25 2.81 -1.42 6.16
N GLU A 26 2.44 -0.28 6.72
CA GLU A 26 2.47 -0.04 8.16
C GLU A 26 1.12 -0.40 8.77
N VAL A 27 1.10 -1.35 9.70
CA VAL A 27 -0.10 -1.66 10.48
C VAL A 27 -0.15 -0.67 11.65
N LEU A 28 -1.07 0.27 11.61
CA LEU A 28 -1.19 1.33 12.62
C LEU A 28 -1.84 0.82 13.91
N GLN A 29 -2.92 0.06 13.76
CA GLN A 29 -3.73 -0.35 14.90
C GLN A 29 -4.46 -1.64 14.58
N LEU A 30 -4.41 -2.58 15.51
CA LEU A 30 -5.20 -3.81 15.47
C LEU A 30 -6.18 -3.76 16.63
N THR A 31 -7.46 -3.53 16.34
CA THR A 31 -8.53 -3.48 17.34
C THR A 31 -9.29 -4.79 17.31
N ARG A 32 -9.33 -5.49 18.44
CA ARG A 32 -10.09 -6.72 18.59
C ARG A 32 -11.35 -6.41 19.39
N HIS A 33 -12.50 -6.69 18.81
CA HIS A 33 -13.79 -6.59 19.49
C HIS A 33 -14.29 -8.01 19.81
N PRO A 34 -14.03 -8.51 21.04
CA PRO A 34 -14.40 -9.88 21.43
C PRO A 34 -15.92 -10.08 21.47
N GLU A 35 -16.70 -9.02 21.68
CA GLU A 35 -18.17 -9.06 21.70
C GLU A 35 -18.77 -9.42 20.33
N ASN A 36 -18.14 -8.97 19.24
CA ASN A 36 -18.66 -9.13 17.88
C ASN A 36 -17.89 -10.16 17.05
N TRP A 37 -16.89 -10.84 17.63
CA TRP A 37 -15.95 -11.72 16.91
C TRP A 37 -15.28 -11.04 15.70
N THR A 38 -15.07 -9.72 15.78
CA THR A 38 -14.47 -8.93 14.70
C THR A 38 -13.07 -8.45 15.08
N LEU A 39 -12.17 -8.53 14.09
CA LEU A 39 -10.81 -8.01 14.13
C LEU A 39 -10.73 -6.88 13.11
N GLN A 40 -10.50 -5.67 13.57
CA GLN A 40 -10.25 -4.53 12.69
C GLN A 40 -8.75 -4.26 12.64
N ALA A 41 -8.16 -4.37 11.44
CA ALA A 41 -6.79 -3.95 11.19
C ALA A 41 -6.82 -2.64 10.40
N ARG A 42 -6.34 -1.58 11.04
CA ARG A 42 -6.02 -0.34 10.35
C ARG A 42 -4.60 -0.44 9.82
N TRP A 43 -4.46 -0.36 8.51
CA TRP A 43 -3.16 -0.31 7.86
C TRP A 43 -3.05 0.93 7.00
N ARG A 44 -1.81 1.37 6.82
CA ARG A 44 -1.42 2.54 6.08
C ARG A 44 -0.34 2.12 5.11
N LEU A 45 -0.59 2.30 3.82
CA LEU A 45 0.39 2.03 2.80
C LEU A 45 1.24 3.29 2.63
N VAL A 46 2.45 3.25 3.19
CA VAL A 46 3.46 4.31 3.12
C VAL A 46 4.45 3.92 2.03
N GLY A 47 4.44 4.65 0.92
CA GLY A 47 5.45 4.45 -0.10
C GLY A 47 5.49 5.61 -1.05
N LEU A 48 6.70 6.00 -1.44
CA LEU A 48 6.93 6.95 -2.51
C LEU A 48 7.04 6.16 -3.80
N PRO A 49 6.01 6.15 -4.66
CA PRO A 49 6.16 5.59 -5.98
C PRO A 49 7.24 6.39 -6.69
N VAL A 50 8.29 5.74 -7.19
CA VAL A 50 9.37 6.44 -7.92
C VAL A 50 8.82 7.20 -9.14
N HIS A 51 7.69 6.77 -9.70
CA HIS A 51 6.98 7.53 -10.74
C HIS A 51 6.45 8.90 -10.25
N LEU A 52 6.16 9.06 -8.94
CA LEU A 52 5.87 10.37 -8.36
C LEU A 52 7.11 11.26 -8.30
N LEU A 53 8.34 10.73 -8.20
CA LEU A 53 9.57 11.54 -8.34
C LEU A 53 9.70 12.09 -9.75
N PHE A 54 9.48 11.26 -10.78
CA PHE A 54 9.43 11.72 -12.18
C PHE A 54 8.29 12.72 -12.40
N LEU A 55 7.11 12.50 -11.81
CA LEU A 55 6.01 13.46 -11.84
C LEU A 55 6.29 14.71 -11.00
N ARG A 56 7.15 14.66 -9.97
CA ARG A 56 7.58 15.82 -9.16
C ARG A 56 8.38 16.81 -10.01
N PHE A 57 9.19 16.30 -10.93
CA PHE A 57 9.86 17.11 -11.95
C PHE A 57 8.86 17.68 -12.97
N TYR A 58 7.76 16.98 -13.24
CA TYR A 58 6.74 17.41 -14.22
C TYR A 58 5.68 18.37 -13.65
N LYS A 59 5.30 18.24 -12.38
CA LYS A 59 4.28 19.05 -11.70
C LYS A 59 4.69 19.26 -10.25
N ARG A 60 5.26 20.44 -9.99
CA ARG A 60 5.76 20.91 -8.68
C ARG A 60 4.65 21.09 -7.62
N ASP A 61 3.39 20.93 -7.99
CA ASP A 61 2.20 21.33 -7.20
C ASP A 61 1.24 20.17 -6.89
N LYS A 62 1.77 19.02 -6.46
CA LYS A 62 0.94 17.89 -6.00
C LYS A 62 1.42 17.34 -4.65
N ASP A 63 1.71 18.25 -3.73
CA ASP A 63 2.08 17.92 -2.34
C ASP A 63 0.99 17.08 -1.64
N GLU A 64 -0.27 17.20 -2.08
CA GLU A 64 -1.39 16.48 -1.48
C GLU A 64 -1.51 14.98 -1.86
N HIS A 65 -0.74 14.52 -2.86
CA HIS A 65 -0.75 13.09 -3.28
C HIS A 65 0.29 12.25 -2.52
N TYR A 66 1.01 12.84 -1.57
CA TYR A 66 1.79 12.13 -0.55
C TYR A 66 0.91 11.48 0.53
N ARG A 67 -0.42 11.50 0.36
CA ARG A 67 -1.38 10.85 1.25
C ARG A 67 -1.25 9.34 1.17
N THR A 68 -0.41 8.81 2.05
CA THR A 68 -0.63 7.55 2.77
C THR A 68 -2.06 7.03 2.62
N TYR A 69 -2.21 5.93 1.89
CA TYR A 69 -3.50 5.28 1.73
C TYR A 69 -3.83 4.57 3.04
N ASP A 70 -4.67 5.21 3.84
CA ASP A 70 -5.26 4.62 5.03
C ASP A 70 -6.43 3.74 4.62
N ALA A 71 -6.44 2.50 5.08
CA ALA A 71 -7.54 1.58 4.86
C ALA A 71 -7.82 0.76 6.14
N TYR A 72 -9.07 0.35 6.28
CA TYR A 72 -9.48 -0.59 7.33
C TYR A 72 -9.80 -1.94 6.70
N SER A 73 -9.17 -2.98 7.23
CA SER A 73 -9.51 -4.37 6.95
C SER A 73 -10.29 -4.92 8.15
N THR A 74 -11.54 -5.29 7.95
CA THR A 74 -12.35 -5.97 8.96
C THR A 74 -12.34 -7.48 8.67
N PHE A 75 -11.81 -8.24 9.61
CA PHE A 75 -11.77 -9.70 9.62
C PHE A 75 -12.86 -10.21 10.56
N TYR A 76 -13.73 -11.08 10.06
CA TYR A 76 -14.73 -11.77 10.86
C TYR A 76 -14.17 -13.14 11.23
N LEU A 77 -14.10 -13.41 12.53
CA LEU A 77 -13.63 -14.69 13.08
C LEU A 77 -14.82 -15.61 13.31
N ASN A 78 -14.61 -16.92 13.15
CA ASN A 78 -15.56 -17.93 13.60
C ASN A 78 -15.28 -18.34 15.06
N SER A 79 -16.17 -19.17 15.63
CA SER A 79 -16.04 -19.72 16.99
C SER A 79 -14.76 -20.54 17.22
N SER A 80 -14.11 -21.03 16.16
CA SER A 80 -12.81 -21.71 16.20
C SER A 80 -11.59 -20.79 16.02
N GLY A 81 -11.80 -19.47 15.89
CA GLY A 81 -10.73 -18.48 15.73
C GLY A 81 -10.16 -18.36 14.31
N LEU A 82 -10.78 -19.00 13.30
CA LEU A 82 -10.38 -18.90 11.91
C LEU A 82 -11.07 -17.70 11.23
N ILE A 83 -10.38 -17.08 10.27
CA ILE A 83 -10.91 -15.94 9.49
C ILE A 83 -11.92 -16.48 8.48
N CYS A 84 -13.20 -16.12 8.64
CA CYS A 84 -14.28 -16.56 7.75
C CYS A 84 -14.58 -15.55 6.64
N ARG A 85 -14.46 -14.25 6.91
CA ARG A 85 -14.69 -13.20 5.92
C ARG A 85 -13.72 -12.06 6.12
N HIS A 86 -13.16 -11.56 5.02
CA HIS A 86 -12.36 -10.36 4.97
C HIS A 86 -13.13 -9.30 4.19
N ARG A 87 -13.46 -8.19 4.86
CA ARG A 87 -14.08 -7.01 4.23
C ARG A 87 -13.06 -5.88 4.25
N LEU A 88 -12.72 -5.40 3.07
CA LEU A 88 -11.81 -4.28 2.89
C LEU A 88 -12.66 -3.01 2.67
N ASP A 89 -12.48 -2.01 3.53
CA ASP A 89 -13.15 -0.73 3.39
C ASP A 89 -12.11 0.35 3.07
N LYS A 90 -12.28 1.00 1.92
CA LYS A 90 -11.39 2.07 1.47
C LYS A 90 -11.83 3.36 2.13
N VAL A 91 -11.00 3.91 3.00
CA VAL A 91 -11.27 5.21 3.62
C VAL A 91 -11.02 6.30 2.57
N SER A 92 -12.08 6.94 2.09
CA SER A 92 -11.97 8.24 1.43
C SER A 92 -11.83 9.31 2.52
N PRO A 93 -10.77 10.14 2.53
CA PRO A 93 -10.79 11.34 3.35
C PRO A 93 -11.93 12.23 2.83
N SER A 94 -12.83 12.62 3.74
CA SER A 94 -13.90 13.61 3.53
C SER A 94 -13.33 15.01 3.31
#